data_AF-A0A364GTP1-F1
#
_entry.id   AF-A0A364GTP1-F1
#
_cell.length_a   1.000
_cell.length_b   1.000
_cell.length_c   1.000
_cell.angle_alpha   90.00
_cell.angle_beta   90.00
_cell.angle_gamma   90.00
#
_symmetry.space_group_name_H-M   'P 1'
#
loop_
_entity.id
_entity.type
_entity.pdbx_description
1 polymer ?
#
loop_
_entity_poly.entity_id
_entity_poly.type
_entity_poly.pdbx_seq_one_letter_code
_entity_poly.pdbx_strand_id
1 'polypeptide(L)' 'MQATDTFMGHEIRVDATRNANGAWVAQVRIFRDGAPVDLPAPELVTPEWLTCDEALRGGIDQGRVMIKTRDR' A
#
# COMPACT_ATOMS: atom_id res chain seq x y z
N MET A 1 1.01 -12.35 -2.42
CA MET A 1 -0.27 -12.44 -1.68
C MET A 1 -0.95 -11.09 -1.70
N GLN A 2 -2.24 -11.01 -1.39
CA GLN A 2 -3.01 -9.77 -1.52
C GLN A 2 -3.80 -9.43 -0.26
N ALA A 3 -4.01 -8.15 -0.02
CA ALA A 3 -4.93 -7.63 0.99
C ALA A 3 -5.64 -6.38 0.45
N THR A 4 -6.85 -6.14 0.93
CA THR A 4 -7.66 -4.97 0.60
C THR A 4 -8.19 -4.34 1.88
N ASP A 5 -8.27 -3.01 1.91
CA ASP A 5 -8.94 -2.24 2.96
C ASP A 5 -9.76 -1.09 2.34
N THR A 6 -10.80 -0.64 3.04
CA THR A 6 -11.58 0.55 2.64
C THR A 6 -11.38 1.65 3.66
N PHE A 7 -10.94 2.83 3.21
CA PHE A 7 -10.61 3.96 4.08
C PHE A 7 -10.99 5.30 3.44
N MET A 8 -11.79 6.11 4.14
CA MET A 8 -12.26 7.43 3.67
C MET A 8 -12.85 7.43 2.25
N GLY A 9 -13.64 6.41 1.92
CA GLY A 9 -14.26 6.26 0.60
C GLY A 9 -13.27 5.90 -0.53
N HIS A 10 -12.10 5.38 -0.17
CA HIS A 10 -11.14 4.80 -1.11
C HIS A 10 -10.94 3.32 -0.81
N GLU A 11 -10.66 2.55 -1.84
CA GLU A 11 -10.19 1.17 -1.73
C GLU A 11 -8.66 1.14 -1.84
N ILE A 12 -8.00 0.54 -0.86
CA ILE A 12 -6.55 0.30 -0.84
C ILE A 12 -6.35 -1.17 -1.21
N ARG A 13 -5.65 -1.44 -2.31
CA ARG A 13 -5.21 -2.79 -2.69
C ARG A 13 -3.71 -2.91 -2.51
N VAL A 14 -3.28 -3.98 -1.85
CA VAL A 14 -1.87 -4.26 -1.57
C VAL A 14 -1.51 -5.61 -2.12
N ASP A 15 -0.48 -5.65 -2.96
CA ASP A 15 0.20 -6.87 -3.36
C ASP A 15 1.53 -6.98 -2.61
N ALA A 16 1.74 -8.09 -1.92
CA ALA A 16 3.03 -8.44 -1.34
C ALA A 16 3.76 -9.45 -2.22
N THR A 17 4.98 -9.11 -2.62
CA THR A 17 5.85 -9.93 -3.47
C THR A 17 7.25 -10.05 -2.85
N ARG A 18 8.00 -11.11 -3.22
CA ARG A 18 9.40 -11.23 -2.82
C ARG A 18 10.29 -10.53 -3.85
N ASN A 19 11.23 -9.73 -3.37
CA ASN A 19 12.25 -9.12 -4.21
C ASN A 19 13.49 -10.03 -4.39
N ALA A 20 14.50 -9.55 -5.12
CA ALA A 20 15.72 -10.30 -5.40
C ALA A 20 16.55 -10.66 -4.15
N ASN A 21 16.40 -9.90 -3.07
CA ASN A 21 17.06 -10.15 -1.78
C ASN A 21 16.29 -11.16 -0.91
N GLY A 22 15.14 -11.65 -1.39
CA GLY A 22 14.26 -12.56 -0.64
C GLY A 22 13.36 -11.85 0.37
N ALA A 23 13.42 -10.53 0.48
CA ALA A 23 12.55 -9.74 1.35
C ALA A 23 11.17 -9.54 0.71
N TRP A 24 10.15 -9.34 1.55
CA TRP A 24 8.81 -9.03 1.11
C TRP A 24 8.63 -7.53 0.95
N VAL A 25 8.11 -7.11 -0.21
CA VAL A 25 7.82 -5.71 -0.52
C VAL A 25 6.34 -5.55 -0.87
N ALA A 26 5.77 -4.41 -0.49
CA ALA A 26 4.38 -4.07 -0.72
C ALA A 26 4.24 -3.13 -1.93
N GLN A 27 3.36 -3.48 -2.86
CA GLN A 27 2.89 -2.58 -3.90
C GLN A 27 1.47 -2.12 -3.55
N VAL A 28 1.32 -0.82 -3.31
CA VAL A 28 0.05 -0.21 -2.90
C VAL A 28 -0.59 0.47 -4.11
N ARG A 29 -1.88 0.19 -4.35
CA ARG A 29 -2.70 0.84 -5.38
C ARG A 29 -3.99 1.33 -4.74
N ILE A 30 -4.41 2.54 -5.07
CA ILE A 30 -5.57 3.19 -4.46
C ILE A 30 -6.62 3.43 -5.53
N PHE A 31 -7.87 3.20 -5.18
CA PHE A 31 -9.02 3.37 -6.05
C PHE A 31 -10.12 4.18 -5.36
N ARG A 32 -10.94 4.86 -6.15
CA ARG A 32 -12.20 5.47 -5.72
C ARG A 32 -13.25 5.16 -6.75
N ASP A 33 -14.39 4.61 -6.32
CA ASP A 33 -15.48 4.18 -7.22
C ASP A 33 -15.01 3.26 -8.35
N GLY A 34 -14.03 2.40 -8.06
CA GLY A 34 -13.42 1.47 -9.01
C GLY A 34 -12.37 2.08 -9.96
N ALA A 35 -12.21 3.40 -9.98
CA ALA A 35 -11.19 4.09 -10.78
C ALA A 35 -9.87 4.22 -10.01
N PRO A 36 -8.70 3.95 -10.63
CA PRO A 36 -7.42 4.14 -9.97
C PRO A 36 -7.18 5.63 -9.69
N VAL A 37 -6.64 5.92 -8.51
CA VAL A 37 -6.30 7.26 -8.07
C VAL A 37 -4.80 7.32 -7.88
N ASP A 38 -4.14 8.23 -8.59
CA ASP A 38 -2.74 8.51 -8.38
C ASP A 38 -2.60 9.48 -7.19
N LEU A 39 -1.94 9.01 -6.13
CA LEU A 39 -1.66 9.80 -4.95
C LEU A 39 -0.14 9.90 -4.81
N PRO A 40 0.40 11.07 -4.42
CA PRO A 40 1.82 11.18 -4.16
C PRO A 40 2.18 10.17 -3.07
N ALA A 41 3.01 9.19 -3.45
CA ALA A 41 3.64 8.34 -2.48
C ALA A 41 4.57 9.21 -1.62
N PRO A 42 4.62 9.02 -0.30
CA PRO A 42 5.68 9.60 0.49
C PRO A 42 7.03 9.25 -0.15
N GLU A 43 7.98 10.20 -0.18
CA GLU A 43 9.38 9.95 -0.57
C GLU A 43 10.04 9.04 0.48
N LEU A 44 9.61 7.79 0.54
CA LEU A 44 10.14 6.76 1.41
C LEU A 44 10.65 5.63 0.52
N VAL A 45 11.85 5.15 0.84
CA VAL A 45 12.33 3.87 0.34
C VAL A 45 11.27 2.82 0.68
N THR A 46 10.83 2.05 -0.31
CA THR A 46 9.86 0.97 -0.10
C THR A 46 10.40 0.02 0.97
N PRO A 47 9.70 -0.15 2.11
CA PRO A 47 10.20 -1.02 3.17
C PRO A 47 10.31 -2.47 2.71
N GLU A 48 11.39 -3.12 3.16
CA GLU A 48 11.63 -4.55 3.00
C GLU A 48 11.23 -5.27 4.29
N TRP A 49 10.36 -6.27 4.19
CA TRP A 49 9.80 -6.99 5.33
C TRP A 49 10.28 -8.44 5.38
N LEU A 50 10.35 -8.99 6.59
CA LEU A 50 10.73 -10.38 6.80
C LEU A 50 9.60 -11.33 6.42
N THR A 51 8.35 -10.92 6.66
CA THR A 51 7.16 -11.74 6.39
C THR A 51 6.20 -11.09 5.40
N CYS A 52 5.40 -11.92 4.73
CA CYS A 52 4.37 -11.42 3.83
C CYS A 52 3.27 -10.65 4.58
N ASP A 53 2.87 -11.10 5.76
CA ASP A 53 1.84 -10.44 6.59
C ASP A 53 2.26 -9.04 7.05
N GLU A 54 3.55 -8.85 7.33
CA GLU A 54 4.10 -7.52 7.61
C GLU A 54 4.06 -6.61 6.39
N ALA A 55 4.44 -7.12 5.21
CA ALA A 55 4.34 -6.36 3.97
C ALA A 55 2.90 -5.95 3.66
N LEU A 56 1.93 -6.85 3.85
CA LEU A 56 0.52 -6.53 3.64
C LEU A 56 0.03 -5.46 4.62
N ARG A 57 0.29 -5.61 5.93
CA ARG A 57 -0.10 -4.62 6.94
C ARG A 57 0.56 -3.26 6.71
N GLY A 58 1.87 -3.25 6.46
CA GLY A 58 2.62 -2.03 6.15
C GLY A 58 2.10 -1.31 4.90
N GLY A 59 1.73 -2.05 3.86
CA GLY A 59 1.11 -1.48 2.65
C GLY A 59 -0.25 -0.82 2.92
N ILE A 60 -1.08 -1.41 3.78
CA ILE A 60 -2.38 -0.82 4.16
C ILE A 60 -2.17 0.47 4.94
N ASP A 61 -1.26 0.47 5.93
CA ASP A 61 -0.92 1.66 6.69
C ASP A 61 -0.37 2.78 5.80
N GLN A 62 0.50 2.44 4.84
CA GLN A 62 1.01 3.38 3.83
C GLN A 62 -0.12 3.96 2.98
N GLY A 63 -1.06 3.13 2.52
CA GLY A 63 -2.22 3.60 1.76
C GLY A 63 -3.08 4.58 2.56
N ARG A 64 -3.30 4.33 3.85
CA ARG A 64 -4.02 5.25 4.74
C ARG A 64 -3.29 6.58 4.91
N VAL A 65 -1.96 6.57 5.00
CA VAL A 65 -1.15 7.79 5.05
C VAL A 65 -1.26 8.58 3.75
N MET A 66 -1.13 7.94 2.58
CA MET A 66 -1.30 8.60 1.27
C MET A 66 -2.64 9.33 1.15
N ILE A 67 -3.74 8.67 1.56
CA ILE A 67 -5.08 9.26 1.50
C ILE A 67 -5.21 10.45 2.48
N LYS A 68 -4.72 10.31 3.72
CA LYS A 68 -4.75 11.40 4.72
C LYS A 68 -3.96 12.63 4.26
N THR A 69 -2.82 12.43 3.61
CA THR A 69 -1.97 13.53 3.16
C THR A 69 -2.60 14.32 2.02
N ARG A 70 -3.40 13.69 1.15
CA ARG A 70 -4.12 14.42 0.09
C ARG A 70 -5.25 15.30 0.63
N ASP A 71 -6.03 14.80 1.60
CA ASP A 71 -7.22 15.51 2.09
C ASP A 71 -6.90 16.59 3.15
N ARG A 72 -5.63 17.02 3.24
CA ARG A 72 -5.15 18.09 4.13
C ARG A 72 -4.90 19.37 3.34
#